data_AF-A0AAV5AB90-F1
#
_entry.id   AF-A0AAV5AB90-F1
#
_cell.length_a   1.000
_cell.length_b   1.000
_cell.length_c   1.000
_cell.angle_alpha   90.00
_cell.angle_beta   90.00
_cell.angle_gamma   90.00
#
_symmetry.space_group_name_H-M   'P 1'
#
loop_
_entity.id
_entity.type
_entity.pdbx_description
1 polymer ?
#
loop_
_entity_poly.entity_id
_entity_poly.type
_entity_poly.pdbx_seq_one_letter_code
_entity_poly.pdbx_strand_id
1 'polypeptide(L)'
;MFFRILLFSVTTFLVLRALLRHFRRSVISSLPGPTYSSYLAGNFKELFRSEEITDAHFYWSAKYGTAFKIYGEMGMKILFISDPKAIQYILNTSGYNFPKPLSNRISSAIILGPGIVSAEGTQHARHRKILNPAFSFSALREFLPLFRQKASKLVNKLKEGMDSAAVDSNVVDLVPWLSRTTLDIIGAGS
;
A
#
# COMPACT_ATOMS: atom_id res chain seq x y z
N MET A 1 20.65 11.92 41.33
CA MET A 1 21.76 12.27 40.43
C MET A 1 21.73 11.44 39.14
N PHE A 2 21.67 10.11 39.21
CA PHE A 2 21.60 9.20 38.05
C PHE A 2 20.48 9.50 37.04
N PHE A 3 19.26 9.82 37.51
CA PHE A 3 18.12 10.09 36.61
C PHE A 3 18.33 11.31 35.70
N ARG A 4 19.02 12.35 36.18
CA ARG A 4 19.31 13.56 35.39
C ARG A 4 20.37 13.30 34.32
N ILE A 5 21.36 12.47 34.65
CA ILE A 5 22.41 12.03 33.70
C ILE A 5 21.80 11.16 32.60
N LEU A 6 20.87 10.26 32.97
CA LEU A 6 20.13 9.44 32.00
C LEU A 6 19.31 10.31 31.03
N LEU A 7 18.55 11.27 31.55
CA LEU A 7 17.75 12.20 30.75
C LEU A 7 18.62 13.00 29.77
N PHE A 8 19.75 13.55 30.23
CA PHE A 8 20.65 14.33 29.40
C PHE A 8 21.35 13.50 28.32
N SER A 9 21.71 12.25 28.64
CA SER A 9 22.28 11.30 27.67
C SER A 9 21.27 10.95 26.58
N VAL A 10 20.01 10.68 26.95
CA VAL A 10 18.93 10.37 26.00
C VAL A 10 18.63 11.57 25.11
N THR A 11 18.50 12.79 25.66
CA THR A 11 18.24 13.99 24.85
C THR A 11 19.40 14.29 23.92
N THR A 12 20.64 14.18 24.39
CA THR A 12 21.84 14.38 23.55
C THR A 12 21.90 13.35 22.43
N PHE A 13 21.61 12.08 22.70
CA PHE A 13 21.55 11.02 21.69
C PHE A 13 20.46 11.28 20.63
N LEU A 14 19.27 11.72 21.07
CA LEU A 14 18.17 12.07 20.15
C LEU A 14 18.50 13.28 19.28
N VAL A 15 19.11 14.32 19.85
CA VAL A 15 19.55 15.53 19.14
C VAL A 15 20.67 15.19 18.16
N LEU A 16 21.68 14.42 18.57
CA LEU A 16 22.76 13.99 17.69
C LEU A 16 22.23 13.14 16.53
N ARG A 17 21.29 12.23 16.80
CA ARG A 17 20.64 11.42 15.75
C ARG A 17 19.80 12.26 14.80
N ALA A 18 19.10 13.28 15.31
CA ALA A 18 18.35 14.23 14.51
C ALA A 18 19.28 15.07 13.62
N LEU A 19 20.39 15.56 14.18
CA LEU A 19 21.42 16.30 13.44
C LEU A 19 22.09 15.41 12.38
N LEU A 20 22.49 14.18 12.70
CA LEU A 20 23.08 13.26 11.74
C LEU A 20 22.10 12.87 10.62
N ARG A 21 20.80 12.73 10.93
CA ARG A 21 19.75 12.55 9.92
C ARG A 21 19.54 13.80 9.06
N HIS A 22 19.66 14.98 9.65
CA HIS A 22 19.53 16.27 8.95
C HIS A 22 20.74 16.55 8.04
N PHE A 23 21.96 16.27 8.52
CA PHE A 23 23.23 16.49 7.82
C PHE A 23 23.58 15.40 6.80
N ARG A 24 22.95 14.22 6.86
CA ARG A 24 22.96 13.29 5.73
C ARG A 24 22.24 13.95 4.55
N ARG A 25 23.00 14.63 3.69
CA ARG A 25 22.53 15.12 2.38
C ARG A 25 22.01 13.94 1.58
N SER A 26 20.69 13.75 1.63
CA SER A 26 20.03 12.73 0.84
C SER A 26 20.02 13.19 -0.61
N VAL A 27 20.46 12.35 -1.55
CA VAL A 27 20.36 12.62 -2.99
C VAL A 27 18.91 13.02 -3.36
N ILE A 28 17.92 12.45 -2.65
CA ILE A 28 16.50 12.78 -2.80
C ILE A 28 16.22 14.27 -2.55
N SER A 29 16.98 14.96 -1.69
CA SER A 29 16.73 16.39 -1.43
C SER A 29 16.95 17.26 -2.65
N SER A 30 17.81 16.85 -3.58
CA SER A 30 18.09 17.57 -4.83
C SER A 30 16.99 17.44 -5.88
N LEU A 31 16.09 16.46 -5.74
CA LEU A 31 15.02 16.24 -6.70
C LEU A 31 13.93 17.30 -6.58
N PRO A 32 13.30 17.68 -7.71
CA PRO A 32 12.14 18.56 -7.71
C PRO A 32 10.97 17.89 -6.98
N GLY A 33 9.97 18.68 -6.59
CA GLY A 33 8.76 18.14 -5.95
C GLY A 33 7.94 19.20 -5.22
N PRO A 34 6.73 18.84 -4.76
CA PRO A 34 5.87 19.76 -4.01
C PRO A 34 6.50 20.16 -2.67
N THR A 35 6.18 21.37 -2.22
CA THR A 35 6.49 21.83 -0.86
C THR A 35 5.57 21.13 0.14
N TYR A 36 5.99 21.00 1.40
CA TYR A 36 5.16 20.39 2.43
C TYR A 36 3.92 21.26 2.71
N SER A 37 2.73 20.67 2.71
CA SER A 37 1.50 21.36 3.14
C SER A 37 1.43 21.51 4.67
N SER A 38 2.08 20.61 5.40
CA SER A 38 2.17 20.59 6.87
C SER A 38 3.38 19.78 7.32
N TYR A 39 4.09 20.16 8.39
CA TYR A 39 5.27 19.42 8.85
C TYR A 39 4.93 18.01 9.38
N LEU A 40 3.81 17.87 10.09
CA LEU A 40 3.37 16.60 10.66
C LEU A 40 2.85 15.63 9.59
N ALA A 41 2.00 16.10 8.68
CA ALA A 41 1.34 15.28 7.66
C ALA A 41 2.03 15.28 6.29
N GLY A 42 3.04 16.13 6.06
CA GLY A 42 3.73 16.25 4.78
C GLY A 42 2.78 16.62 3.63
N ASN A 43 2.83 15.84 2.55
CA ASN A 43 1.96 15.89 1.38
C ASN A 43 0.83 14.85 1.43
N PHE A 44 0.70 14.06 2.50
CA PHE A 44 -0.37 13.05 2.60
C PHE A 44 -1.76 13.68 2.54
N LYS A 45 -1.92 14.91 3.05
CA LYS A 45 -3.17 15.65 2.98
C LYS A 45 -3.61 15.96 1.54
N GLU A 46 -2.68 16.07 0.60
CA GLU A 46 -2.96 16.30 -0.83
C GLU A 46 -3.20 14.95 -1.53
N LEU A 47 -2.46 13.90 -1.14
CA LEU A 47 -2.64 12.54 -1.64
C LEU A 47 -3.97 11.88 -1.24
N PHE A 48 -4.47 12.18 -0.05
CA PHE A 48 -5.70 11.58 0.49
C PHE A 48 -6.92 12.49 0.41
N ARG A 49 -6.78 13.75 -0.03
CA ARG A 49 -7.92 14.68 -0.18
C ARG A 49 -8.60 14.56 -1.52
N SER A 50 -7.88 14.26 -2.60
CA SER A 50 -8.53 14.08 -3.89
C SER A 50 -9.46 12.87 -3.79
N GLU A 51 -10.73 13.06 -4.14
CA GLU A 51 -11.71 11.96 -4.23
C GLU A 51 -11.19 10.82 -5.12
N GLU A 52 -10.25 11.16 -6.01
CA GLU A 52 -9.40 10.23 -6.74
C GLU A 52 -7.93 10.43 -6.31
N ILE A 53 -7.35 9.51 -5.53
CA ILE A 53 -5.90 9.47 -5.16
C ILE A 53 -4.98 9.73 -6.37
N THR A 54 -5.48 9.33 -7.54
CA THR A 54 -4.95 9.46 -8.89
C THR A 54 -4.59 10.89 -9.33
N ASP A 55 -5.35 11.92 -8.94
CA ASP A 55 -5.19 13.28 -9.47
C ASP A 55 -3.89 13.95 -9.03
N ALA A 56 -3.54 13.85 -7.75
CA ALA A 56 -2.33 14.45 -7.20
C ALA A 56 -1.07 13.80 -7.80
N HIS A 57 -1.10 12.47 -7.96
CA HIS A 57 0.01 11.73 -8.57
C HIS A 57 0.20 12.11 -10.04
N PHE A 58 -0.86 12.20 -10.83
CA PHE A 58 -0.76 12.61 -12.24
C PHE A 58 -0.34 14.06 -12.40
N TYR A 59 -0.91 14.97 -11.60
CA TYR A 59 -0.52 16.37 -11.61
C TYR A 59 0.98 16.55 -11.30
N TRP A 60 1.48 15.89 -10.26
CA TRP A 60 2.91 15.96 -9.92
C TRP A 60 3.80 15.25 -10.92
N SER A 61 3.38 14.11 -11.47
CA SER A 61 4.16 13.44 -12.51
C SER A 61 4.24 14.27 -13.79
N ALA A 62 3.17 14.97 -14.17
CA ALA A 62 3.18 15.90 -15.30
C ALA A 62 4.08 17.12 -15.04
N LYS A 63 4.10 17.62 -13.80
CA LYS A 63 4.85 18.83 -13.42
C LYS A 63 6.33 18.60 -13.15
N TYR A 64 6.67 17.50 -12.49
CA TYR A 64 8.03 17.22 -11.99
C TYR A 64 8.72 16.06 -12.73
N GLY A 65 8.02 15.40 -13.66
CA GLY A 65 8.53 14.30 -14.45
C GLY A 65 8.42 12.95 -13.74
N THR A 66 9.30 12.02 -14.11
CA THR A 66 9.21 10.61 -13.71
C THR A 66 9.86 10.28 -12.36
N ALA A 67 10.60 11.22 -11.77
CA ALA A 67 11.23 11.05 -10.47
C ALA A 67 11.21 12.37 -9.69
N PHE A 68 10.50 12.38 -8.56
CA PHE A 68 10.37 13.58 -7.73
C PHE A 68 10.28 13.25 -6.24
N LYS A 69 10.55 14.25 -5.41
CA LYS A 69 10.50 14.14 -3.95
C LYS A 69 9.14 14.57 -3.43
N ILE A 70 8.55 13.79 -2.52
CA ILE A 70 7.43 14.22 -1.69
C ILE A 70 7.84 14.18 -0.21
N TYR A 71 7.08 14.87 0.64
CA TYR A 71 7.24 14.81 2.08
C TYR A 71 6.19 13.89 2.70
N GLY A 72 6.63 12.89 3.45
CA GLY A 72 5.80 12.09 4.34
C GLY A 72 5.73 12.69 5.74
N GLU A 73 5.35 11.86 6.70
CA GLU A 73 5.22 12.26 8.11
C GLU A 73 6.53 12.80 8.68
N MET A 74 6.41 13.83 9.53
CA MET A 74 7.55 14.43 10.25
C MET A 74 8.71 14.86 9.33
N GLY A 75 8.39 15.35 8.12
CA GLY A 75 9.38 15.82 7.15
C GLY A 75 10.21 14.71 6.48
N MET A 76 9.78 13.44 6.57
CA MET A 76 10.42 12.34 5.87
C MET A 76 10.41 12.59 4.36
N LYS A 77 11.57 12.52 3.71
CA LYS A 77 11.66 12.68 2.25
C LYS A 77 11.41 11.32 1.60
N ILE A 78 10.38 11.24 0.78
CA ILE A 78 9.99 10.03 0.04
C ILE A 78 10.26 10.28 -1.44
N LEU A 79 10.86 9.30 -2.09
CA LEU A 79 11.11 9.31 -3.53
C LEU A 79 9.89 8.71 -4.25
N PHE A 80 9.26 9.50 -5.11
CA PHE A 80 8.24 9.04 -6.04
C PHE A 80 8.91 8.75 -7.39
N ILE A 81 8.58 7.61 -7.99
CA ILE A 81 9.13 7.15 -9.27
C ILE A 81 8.01 6.57 -10.12
N SER A 82 7.95 7.00 -11.37
CA SER A 82 7.08 6.44 -12.42
C SER A 82 7.86 5.89 -13.63
N ASP A 83 9.19 5.92 -13.60
CA ASP A 83 10.02 5.31 -14.64
C ASP A 83 9.96 3.76 -14.61
N PRO A 84 9.57 3.09 -15.72
CA PRO A 84 9.43 1.63 -15.74
C PRO A 84 10.73 0.86 -15.46
N LYS A 85 11.89 1.37 -15.90
CA LYS A 85 13.18 0.69 -15.68
C LYS A 85 13.57 0.77 -14.20
N ALA A 86 13.39 1.92 -13.58
CA ALA A 86 13.62 2.12 -12.15
C ALA A 86 12.66 1.27 -11.31
N ILE A 87 11.37 1.21 -11.66
CA ILE A 87 10.38 0.35 -10.99
C ILE A 87 10.78 -1.12 -11.10
N GLN A 88 11.16 -1.58 -12.30
CA GLN A 88 11.63 -2.96 -12.51
C GLN A 88 12.85 -3.27 -11.65
N TYR A 89 13.83 -2.35 -11.61
CA TYR A 89 15.03 -2.54 -10.79
C TYR A 89 14.70 -2.64 -9.29
N ILE A 90 13.86 -1.72 -8.79
CA ILE A 90 13.50 -1.65 -7.37
C ILE A 90 12.65 -2.86 -6.98
N LEU A 91 11.64 -3.23 -7.77
CA LEU A 91 10.68 -4.28 -7.38
C LEU A 91 11.16 -5.69 -7.69
N ASN A 92 11.93 -5.89 -8.77
CA ASN A 92 12.33 -7.24 -9.23
C ASN A 92 13.82 -7.50 -9.03
N THR A 93 14.69 -6.68 -9.61
CA THR A 93 16.15 -6.94 -9.63
C THR A 93 16.76 -6.86 -8.24
N SER A 94 16.30 -5.92 -7.42
CA SER A 94 16.93 -5.55 -6.16
C SER A 94 15.92 -5.42 -5.02
N GLY A 95 14.79 -6.14 -5.10
CA GLY A 95 13.66 -6.03 -4.15
C GLY A 95 14.05 -6.07 -2.68
N TYR A 96 14.93 -6.99 -2.28
CA TYR A 96 15.34 -7.13 -0.88
C TYR A 96 16.29 -6.02 -0.38
N ASN A 97 16.90 -5.24 -1.28
CA ASN A 97 17.69 -4.06 -0.91
C ASN A 97 16.80 -2.81 -0.67
N PHE A 98 15.52 -2.89 -1.05
CA PHE A 98 14.53 -1.83 -0.84
C PHE A 98 13.42 -2.33 0.11
N PRO A 99 13.73 -2.53 1.42
CA PRO A 99 12.75 -3.05 2.37
C PRO A 99 11.60 -2.07 2.55
N LYS A 100 10.41 -2.60 2.90
CA LYS A 100 9.24 -1.76 3.20
C LYS A 100 9.55 -0.79 4.35
N PRO A 101 9.02 0.44 4.33
CA PRO A 101 9.14 1.36 5.44
C PRO A 101 8.69 0.73 6.77
N LEU A 102 9.37 1.08 7.87
CA LEU A 102 9.06 0.53 9.19
C LEU A 102 7.60 0.82 9.60
N SER A 103 7.08 2.01 9.29
CA SER A 103 5.68 2.37 9.51
C SER A 103 4.75 1.35 8.85
N ASN A 104 4.94 1.07 7.56
CA ASN A 104 4.11 0.13 6.81
C ASN A 104 4.19 -1.29 7.39
N ARG A 105 5.37 -1.72 7.85
CA ARG A 105 5.55 -3.04 8.49
C ARG A 105 4.81 -3.14 9.82
N ILE A 106 4.86 -2.10 10.64
CA ILE A 106 4.15 -2.05 11.92
C ILE A 106 2.64 -1.99 11.68
N SER A 107 2.17 -1.09 10.82
CA SER A 107 0.75 -0.97 10.49
C SER A 107 0.18 -2.27 9.93
N SER A 108 0.88 -2.92 9.00
CA SER A 108 0.45 -4.21 8.47
C SER A 108 0.46 -5.33 9.51
N ALA A 109 1.42 -5.34 10.44
CA ALA A 109 1.45 -6.31 11.53
C ALA A 109 0.31 -6.10 12.54
N ILE A 110 -0.12 -4.86 12.78
CA ILE A 110 -1.24 -4.54 13.68
C ILE A 110 -2.57 -4.97 13.03
N ILE A 111 -2.74 -4.69 11.73
CA ILE A 111 -4.00 -4.92 11.01
C ILE A 111 -4.19 -6.39 10.65
N LEU A 112 -3.15 -7.05 10.16
CA LEU A 112 -3.21 -8.40 9.59
C LEU A 112 -2.45 -9.45 10.41
N GLY A 113 -1.77 -9.04 11.49
CA GLY A 113 -0.88 -9.89 12.25
C GLY A 113 0.51 -10.05 11.63
N PRO A 114 1.43 -10.73 12.34
CA PRO A 114 2.74 -11.11 11.79
C PRO A 114 2.54 -12.11 10.65
N GLY A 115 2.97 -11.76 9.43
CA GLY A 115 2.71 -12.56 8.25
C GLY A 115 3.50 -12.11 7.03
N ILE A 116 3.18 -12.64 5.85
CA ILE A 116 3.87 -12.29 4.59
C ILE A 116 3.85 -10.77 4.29
N VAL A 117 2.80 -10.05 4.70
CA VAL A 117 2.67 -8.62 4.43
C VAL A 117 3.66 -7.80 5.28
N SER A 118 3.87 -8.20 6.54
CA SER A 118 4.73 -7.50 7.52
C SER A 118 6.17 -8.05 7.59
N ALA A 119 6.40 -9.29 7.12
CA ALA A 119 7.70 -9.94 7.07
C ALA A 119 8.64 -9.29 6.03
N GLU A 120 9.95 -9.41 6.28
CA GLU A 120 11.02 -8.89 5.41
C GLU A 120 12.15 -9.91 5.22
N GLY A 121 12.98 -9.70 4.19
CA GLY A 121 14.18 -10.48 3.94
C GLY A 121 13.93 -11.99 3.83
N THR A 122 14.74 -12.78 4.55
CA THR A 122 14.67 -14.26 4.52
C THR A 122 13.34 -14.80 5.05
N GLN A 123 12.72 -14.14 6.03
CA GLN A 123 11.41 -14.52 6.54
C GLN A 123 10.34 -14.34 5.45
N HIS A 124 10.36 -13.19 4.76
CA HIS A 124 9.47 -12.94 3.62
C HIS A 124 9.68 -13.98 2.50
N ALA A 125 10.94 -14.29 2.16
CA ALA A 125 11.29 -15.31 1.17
C ALA A 125 10.73 -16.69 1.54
N ARG A 126 10.88 -17.09 2.80
CA ARG A 126 10.33 -18.36 3.32
C ARG A 126 8.81 -18.40 3.23
N HIS A 127 8.12 -17.34 3.67
CA HIS A 127 6.66 -17.26 3.57
C HIS A 127 6.17 -17.36 2.12
N ARG A 128 6.83 -16.64 1.19
CA ARG A 128 6.52 -16.76 -0.24
C ARG A 128 6.72 -18.16 -0.79
N LYS A 129 7.81 -18.83 -0.42
CA LYS A 129 8.09 -20.21 -0.86
C LYS A 129 6.97 -21.17 -0.46
N ILE A 130 6.41 -21.00 0.72
CA ILE A 130 5.30 -21.84 1.24
C ILE A 130 3.98 -21.50 0.55
N LEU A 131 3.70 -20.21 0.30
CA LEU A 131 2.41 -19.75 -0.24
C LEU A 131 2.30 -19.84 -1.76
N ASN A 132 3.39 -19.59 -2.50
CA ASN A 132 3.37 -19.53 -3.98
C ASN A 132 2.73 -20.77 -4.65
N PRO A 133 2.86 -22.02 -4.16
CA PRO A 133 2.18 -23.18 -4.75
C PRO A 133 0.65 -23.07 -4.81
N ALA A 134 0.02 -22.43 -3.81
CA ALA A 134 -1.43 -22.19 -3.80
C ALA A 134 -1.88 -21.19 -4.87
N PHE A 135 -0.94 -20.42 -5.44
CA PHE A 135 -1.17 -19.48 -6.54
C PHE A 135 -0.63 -20.00 -7.88
N SER A 136 -0.33 -21.31 -7.97
CA SER A 136 0.05 -21.96 -9.22
C SER A 136 -1.13 -22.05 -10.19
N PHE A 137 -0.85 -22.15 -11.48
CA PHE A 137 -1.89 -22.26 -12.49
C PHE A 137 -2.81 -23.48 -12.31
N SER A 138 -2.26 -24.60 -11.81
CA SER A 138 -3.05 -25.79 -11.47
C SER A 138 -4.00 -25.52 -10.31
N ALA A 139 -3.50 -24.92 -9.22
CA ALA A 139 -4.34 -24.57 -8.08
C ALA A 139 -5.44 -23.56 -8.47
N LEU A 140 -5.12 -22.57 -9.30
CA LEU A 140 -6.12 -21.61 -9.79
C LEU A 140 -7.23 -22.26 -10.63
N ARG A 141 -6.91 -23.33 -11.38
CA ARG A 141 -7.93 -24.07 -12.15
C ARG A 141 -8.92 -24.81 -11.25
N GLU A 142 -8.49 -25.27 -10.08
CA GLU A 142 -9.35 -25.96 -9.11
C GLU A 142 -10.41 -25.02 -8.51
N PHE A 143 -10.14 -23.71 -8.44
CA PHE A 143 -11.11 -22.71 -7.99
C PHE A 143 -12.13 -22.29 -9.07
N LEU A 144 -11.91 -22.61 -10.35
CA LEU A 144 -12.80 -22.20 -11.45
C LEU A 144 -14.27 -22.64 -11.26
N PRO A 145 -14.58 -23.89 -10.85
CA PRO A 145 -15.95 -24.29 -10.59
C PRO A 145 -16.62 -23.45 -9.49
N LEU A 146 -15.89 -23.13 -8.42
CA LEU A 146 -16.38 -22.28 -7.32
C LEU A 146 -16.68 -20.86 -7.80
N PHE A 147 -15.76 -20.23 -8.55
CA PHE A 147 -15.97 -18.91 -9.13
C PHE A 147 -17.21 -18.89 -10.03
N ARG A 148 -17.36 -19.90 -10.90
CA ARG A 148 -18.52 -20.03 -11.80
C ARG A 148 -19.82 -20.17 -11.01
N GLN A 149 -19.84 -21.02 -9.99
CA GLN A 149 -21.02 -21.22 -9.15
C GLN A 149 -21.46 -19.92 -8.47
N LYS A 150 -20.52 -19.20 -7.85
CA LYS A 150 -20.80 -17.94 -7.14
C LYS A 150 -21.19 -16.81 -8.09
N ALA A 151 -20.55 -16.72 -9.26
CA ALA A 151 -20.92 -15.79 -10.31
C ALA A 151 -22.34 -16.06 -10.84
N SER A 152 -22.69 -17.32 -11.12
CA SER A 152 -24.05 -17.67 -11.54
C SER A 152 -25.08 -17.34 -10.46
N LYS A 153 -24.76 -17.59 -9.19
CA LYS A 153 -25.62 -17.22 -8.05
C LYS A 153 -25.86 -15.70 -8.00
N LEU A 154 -24.80 -14.90 -8.18
CA LEU A 154 -24.90 -13.45 -8.25
C LEU A 154 -25.82 -13.01 -9.40
N VAL A 155 -25.59 -13.53 -10.62
CA VAL A 155 -26.41 -13.19 -11.79
C VAL A 155 -27.88 -13.53 -11.57
N ASN A 156 -28.19 -14.71 -11.01
CA ASN A 156 -29.57 -15.10 -10.73
C ASN A 156 -30.23 -14.16 -9.71
N LYS A 157 -29.50 -13.77 -8.65
CA LYS A 157 -30.00 -12.81 -7.66
C LYS A 157 -30.26 -11.43 -8.22
N LEU A 158 -29.43 -10.97 -9.15
CA LEU A 158 -29.64 -9.70 -9.85
C LEU A 158 -30.89 -9.77 -10.72
N LYS A 159 -31.09 -10.87 -11.48
CA LYS A 159 -32.29 -11.08 -12.31
C LYS A 159 -33.58 -11.10 -11.48
N GLU A 160 -33.61 -11.87 -10.39
CA GLU A 160 -34.74 -11.92 -9.45
C GLU A 160 -35.14 -10.53 -8.94
N GLY A 161 -34.14 -9.68 -8.63
CA GLY A 161 -34.36 -8.31 -8.16
C GLY A 161 -34.89 -7.37 -9.25
N MET A 162 -34.50 -7.58 -10.51
CA MET A 162 -34.95 -6.78 -11.65
C MET A 162 -36.39 -7.15 -12.08
N ASP A 163 -36.74 -8.44 -12.03
CA ASP A 163 -38.09 -8.91 -12.36
C ASP A 163 -39.14 -8.44 -11.32
N SER A 164 -38.68 -8.08 -10.11
CA SER A 164 -39.52 -7.62 -9.00
C SER A 164 -39.64 -6.09 -8.90
N ALA A 165 -38.86 -5.32 -9.68
CA ALA A 165 -38.83 -3.86 -9.64
C ALA A 165 -39.68 -3.25 -10.77
N ALA A 166 -40.38 -2.16 -10.49
CA ALA A 166 -41.12 -1.42 -11.51
C ALA A 166 -40.15 -0.90 -12.60
N VAL A 167 -40.62 -0.93 -13.85
CA VAL A 167 -39.85 -0.80 -15.12
C VAL A 167 -38.90 0.41 -15.20
N ASP A 168 -39.09 1.45 -14.38
CA ASP A 168 -38.39 2.74 -14.51
C ASP A 168 -37.18 2.95 -13.56
N SER A 169 -36.77 1.98 -12.73
CA SER A 169 -35.60 2.15 -11.83
C SER A 169 -34.56 1.02 -11.89
N ASN A 170 -34.19 0.56 -13.09
CA ASN A 170 -33.21 -0.52 -13.30
C ASN A 170 -31.73 -0.12 -13.13
N VAL A 171 -31.42 0.80 -12.22
CA VAL A 171 -30.03 1.11 -11.84
C VAL A 171 -29.67 0.32 -10.59
N VAL A 172 -28.72 -0.59 -10.70
CA VAL A 172 -28.24 -1.41 -9.57
C VAL A 172 -26.80 -1.04 -9.24
N ASP A 173 -26.55 -0.65 -7.98
CA ASP A 173 -25.19 -0.54 -7.46
C ASP A 173 -24.58 -1.93 -7.28
N LEU A 174 -23.57 -2.26 -8.09
CA LEU A 174 -22.89 -3.55 -8.06
C LEU A 174 -21.82 -3.66 -6.97
N VAL A 175 -21.35 -2.56 -6.38
CA VAL A 175 -20.23 -2.59 -5.42
C VAL A 175 -20.53 -3.47 -4.20
N PRO A 176 -21.71 -3.37 -3.55
CA PRO A 176 -22.07 -4.26 -2.45
C PRO A 176 -22.19 -5.73 -2.88
N TRP A 177 -22.73 -5.97 -4.07
CA TRP A 177 -22.91 -7.33 -4.61
C TRP A 177 -21.59 -8.01 -4.93
N LEU A 178 -20.66 -7.29 -5.55
CA LEU A 178 -19.31 -7.78 -5.84
C LEU A 178 -18.53 -8.02 -4.54
N SER A 179 -18.65 -7.12 -3.56
CA SER A 179 -18.00 -7.26 -2.25
C SER A 179 -18.48 -8.53 -1.54
N ARG A 180 -19.80 -8.75 -1.48
CA ARG A 180 -20.39 -9.96 -0.90
C ARG A 180 -19.97 -11.22 -1.65
N THR A 181 -20.02 -11.19 -2.99
CA THR A 181 -19.64 -12.34 -3.83
C THR A 181 -18.16 -12.71 -3.64
N THR A 182 -17.29 -11.69 -3.54
CA THR A 182 -15.86 -11.88 -3.31
C THR A 182 -15.61 -12.52 -1.93
N LEU A 183 -16.28 -12.04 -0.88
CA LEU A 183 -16.21 -12.65 0.45
C LEU A 183 -16.73 -14.10 0.47
N ASP A 184 -17.84 -14.35 -0.22
CA ASP A 184 -18.45 -15.68 -0.39
C ASP A 184 -17.50 -16.68 -1.07
N ILE A 185 -16.70 -16.19 -2.02
CA ILE A 185 -15.72 -16.98 -2.77
C ILE A 185 -14.50 -17.25 -1.88
N ILE A 186 -13.93 -16.21 -1.24
CA ILE A 186 -12.76 -16.35 -0.39
C ILE A 186 -13.06 -17.27 0.81
N GLY A 187 -14.22 -17.10 1.45
CA GLY A 187 -14.64 -17.92 2.59
C GLY A 187 -15.06 -19.35 2.23
N ALA A 188 -15.37 -19.64 0.96
CA ALA A 188 -15.64 -21.01 0.51
C ALA A 188 -14.38 -21.75 0.03
N GLY A 189 -13.32 -21.01 -0.29
CA GLY A 189 -12.02 -21.57 -0.69
C GLY A 189 -11.02 -21.73 0.47
N SER A 190 -11.37 -21.27 1.68
CA SER A 190 -10.57 -21.38 2.91
C SER A 190 -10.82 -22.67 3.68
#